data_AF-A0A946ZVD7-F1
#
_entry.id   AF-A0A946ZVD7-F1
#
_cell.length_a   1.000
_cell.length_b   1.000
_cell.length_c   1.000
_cell.angle_alpha   90.00
_cell.angle_beta   90.00
_cell.angle_gamma   90.00
#
_symmetry.space_group_name_H-M   'P 1'
#
loop_
_entity.id
_entity.type
_entity.pdbx_description
1 polymer ?
#
loop_
_entity_poly.entity_id
_entity_poly.type
_entity_poly.pdbx_seq_one_letter_code
_entity_poly.pdbx_strand_id
1 'polypeptide(L)'
;GLLTLDFPADIAVKTSPVPLLNEAMGKTPEHCLKGRTDYLLIYPNERDIRGLNPNLFLLNQVDARGIIASAPGEEVDFVSRFFAPQSGVSEDPVTGSAHTTLTPYWANILSKNNFKARQLSKRGGSLSCELRGDRVRISGRVVPYLSGEIEF
;
A
#
# COMPACT_ATOMS: atom_id res chain seq x y z
N GLY A 1 19.78 -7.58 -11.34
CA GLY A 1 19.77 -7.49 -9.86
C GLY A 1 18.47 -6.85 -9.40
N LEU A 2 18.25 -6.73 -8.09
CA LEU A 2 17.20 -5.85 -7.57
C LEU A 2 17.71 -4.40 -7.57
N LEU A 3 16.83 -3.44 -7.86
CA LEU A 3 17.08 -2.03 -7.58
C LEU A 3 16.43 -1.70 -6.24
N THR A 4 17.14 -0.94 -5.40
CA THR A 4 16.72 -0.60 -4.03
C THR A 4 16.60 0.90 -3.87
N LEU A 5 15.45 1.35 -3.36
CA LEU A 5 15.20 2.71 -2.91
C LEU A 5 15.21 2.75 -1.39
N ASP A 6 15.61 3.87 -0.80
CA ASP A 6 15.74 4.03 0.66
C ASP A 6 14.97 5.28 1.12
N PHE A 7 13.89 5.08 1.87
CA PHE A 7 12.94 6.12 2.28
C PHE A 7 12.81 6.23 3.80
N PRO A 8 12.42 7.40 4.35
CA PRO A 8 12.04 7.49 5.76
C PRO A 8 10.79 6.66 6.04
N ALA A 9 10.76 5.98 7.19
CA ALA A 9 9.58 5.29 7.69
C ALA A 9 8.46 6.28 8.04
N ASP A 10 7.23 5.83 7.86
CA ASP A 10 6.01 6.54 8.24
C ASP A 10 5.22 5.70 9.25
N ILE A 11 5.20 6.12 10.52
CA ILE A 11 4.53 5.38 11.58
C ILE A 11 3.06 5.80 11.62
N ALA A 12 2.19 4.95 11.06
CA ALA A 12 0.75 5.18 11.12
C ALA A 12 0.21 4.98 12.54
N VAL A 13 -0.70 5.87 12.94
CA VAL A 13 -1.38 5.84 14.24
C VAL A 13 -2.83 5.44 14.05
N LYS A 14 -3.37 4.67 15.01
CA LYS A 14 -4.79 4.33 15.04
C LYS A 14 -5.60 5.62 15.09
N THR A 15 -6.65 5.67 14.29
CA THR A 15 -7.57 6.80 14.22
C THR A 15 -8.99 6.33 14.51
N SER A 16 -9.85 7.27 14.89
CA SER A 16 -11.29 7.02 14.97
C SER A 16 -11.79 6.45 13.63
N PRO A 17 -12.77 5.52 13.66
CA PRO A 17 -13.40 5.03 12.45
C PRO A 17 -13.89 6.18 11.57
N VAL A 18 -13.68 6.06 10.27
CA VAL A 18 -14.18 7.00 9.27
C VAL A 18 -15.31 6.29 8.52
N PRO A 19 -16.59 6.52 8.86
CA PRO A 19 -17.70 5.77 8.28
C PRO A 19 -17.71 5.77 6.75
N LEU A 20 -17.33 6.90 6.15
CA LEU A 20 -17.19 7.05 4.70
C LEU A 20 -16.19 6.05 4.09
N LEU A 21 -15.10 5.72 4.79
CA LEU A 21 -14.15 4.71 4.30
C LEU A 21 -14.77 3.31 4.30
N ASN A 22 -15.60 2.97 5.28
CA ASN A 22 -16.25 1.65 5.32
C ASN A 22 -17.24 1.50 4.15
N GLU A 23 -18.04 2.55 3.91
CA GLU A 23 -18.96 2.60 2.78
C GLU A 23 -18.22 2.57 1.45
N ALA A 24 -17.20 3.42 1.30
CA ALA A 24 -16.43 3.52 0.08
C ALA A 24 -15.69 2.22 -0.25
N MET A 25 -15.17 1.51 0.74
CA MET A 25 -14.47 0.24 0.53
C MET A 25 -15.44 -0.95 0.40
N GLY A 26 -16.72 -0.77 0.72
CA GLY A 26 -17.74 -1.83 0.74
C GLY A 26 -17.53 -2.88 1.85
N LYS A 27 -16.56 -2.65 2.74
CA LYS A 27 -16.21 -3.55 3.83
C LYS A 27 -15.49 -2.79 4.94
N THR A 28 -15.91 -3.04 6.18
CA THR A 28 -15.27 -2.50 7.39
C THR A 28 -13.90 -3.15 7.63
N PRO A 29 -12.82 -2.37 7.77
CA PRO A 29 -11.51 -2.89 8.17
C PRO A 29 -11.47 -3.18 9.68
N GLU A 30 -10.63 -4.13 10.10
CA GLU A 30 -10.37 -4.43 11.52
C GLU A 30 -9.63 -3.28 12.21
N HIS A 31 -8.73 -2.63 11.49
CA HIS A 31 -8.02 -1.45 11.96
C HIS A 31 -8.03 -0.35 10.91
N CYS A 32 -8.29 0.87 11.37
CA CYS A 32 -8.11 2.10 10.59
C CYS A 32 -6.97 2.89 11.24
N LEU A 33 -5.91 3.15 10.46
CA LEU A 33 -4.77 3.96 10.85
C LEU A 33 -4.59 5.10 9.85
N LYS A 34 -3.90 6.15 10.28
CA LYS A 34 -3.53 7.29 9.44
C LYS A 34 -2.01 7.48 9.53
N GLY A 35 -1.33 7.40 8.38
CA GLY A 35 0.04 7.84 8.21
C GLY A 35 0.10 9.34 7.95
N ARG A 36 1.25 9.86 7.50
CA ARG A 36 1.41 11.30 7.20
C ARG A 36 0.40 11.83 6.18
N THR A 37 0.12 11.06 5.12
CA THR A 37 -0.77 11.48 4.04
C THR A 37 -1.90 10.48 3.76
N ASP A 38 -1.68 9.20 4.06
CA ASP A 38 -2.54 8.11 3.60
C ASP A 38 -3.25 7.41 4.76
N TYR A 39 -4.48 6.95 4.51
CA TYR A 39 -5.12 5.99 5.42
C TYR A 39 -4.58 4.58 5.17
N LEU A 40 -4.38 3.82 6.24
CA LEU A 40 -4.05 2.40 6.22
C LEU A 40 -5.21 1.60 6.83
N LEU A 41 -5.86 0.79 6.00
CA LEU A 41 -7.00 -0.04 6.36
C LEU A 41 -6.57 -1.50 6.38
N ILE A 42 -6.72 -2.15 7.52
CA ILE A 42 -6.29 -3.55 7.73
C ILE A 42 -7.49 -4.47 7.65
N TYR A 43 -7.37 -5.51 6.84
CA TYR A 43 -8.37 -6.55 6.63
C TYR A 43 -7.82 -7.91 7.08
N PRO A 44 -8.70 -8.88 7.40
CA PRO A 44 -8.26 -10.12 8.04
C PRO A 44 -7.49 -11.06 7.11
N ASN A 45 -7.69 -10.98 5.79
CA ASN A 45 -7.07 -11.92 4.85
C ASN A 45 -6.91 -11.36 3.42
N GLU A 46 -6.06 -12.03 2.65
CA GLU A 46 -5.77 -11.69 1.26
C GLU A 46 -7.00 -11.76 0.34
N ARG A 47 -7.93 -12.70 0.58
CA ARG A 47 -9.17 -12.82 -0.20
C ARG A 47 -10.01 -11.55 -0.13
N ASP A 48 -10.07 -10.90 1.03
CA ASP A 48 -10.77 -9.64 1.20
C ASP A 48 -10.15 -8.54 0.36
N ILE A 49 -8.82 -8.43 0.35
CA ILE A 49 -8.10 -7.44 -0.46
C ILE A 49 -8.37 -7.64 -1.95
N ARG A 50 -8.35 -8.89 -2.43
CA ARG A 50 -8.68 -9.24 -3.81
C ARG A 50 -10.13 -8.87 -4.17
N GLY A 51 -11.05 -9.09 -3.24
CA GLY A 51 -12.49 -8.85 -3.43
C GLY A 51 -12.93 -7.39 -3.30
N LEU A 52 -12.06 -6.47 -2.87
CA LEU A 52 -12.41 -5.06 -2.75
C LEU A 52 -12.83 -4.48 -4.10
N ASN A 53 -13.96 -3.78 -4.13
CA ASN A 53 -14.41 -3.01 -5.27
C ASN A 53 -14.78 -1.59 -4.79
N PRO A 54 -13.79 -0.71 -4.56
CA PRO A 54 -14.05 0.56 -3.89
C PRO A 54 -14.86 1.52 -4.76
N ASN A 55 -15.80 2.23 -4.14
CA ASN A 55 -16.47 3.37 -4.72
C ASN A 55 -15.52 4.57 -4.76
N LEU A 56 -14.92 4.79 -5.92
CA LEU A 56 -13.94 5.86 -6.14
C LEU A 56 -14.52 7.26 -5.93
N PHE A 57 -15.81 7.46 -6.17
CA PHE A 57 -16.48 8.75 -5.93
C PHE A 57 -16.52 9.09 -4.44
N LEU A 58 -16.80 8.09 -3.59
CA LEU A 58 -16.78 8.27 -2.13
C LEU A 58 -15.34 8.41 -1.61
N LEU A 59 -14.40 7.61 -2.13
CA LEU A 59 -12.98 7.76 -1.77
C LEU A 59 -12.43 9.14 -2.14
N ASN A 60 -12.92 9.78 -3.20
CA ASN A 60 -12.50 11.12 -3.60
C ASN A 60 -12.93 12.21 -2.59
N GLN A 61 -13.91 11.93 -1.74
CA GLN A 61 -14.37 12.85 -0.70
C GLN A 61 -13.60 12.71 0.62
N VAL A 62 -12.73 11.70 0.74
CA VAL A 62 -11.89 11.51 1.93
C VAL A 62 -10.69 12.44 1.85
N ASP A 63 -10.46 13.26 2.88
CA ASP A 63 -9.29 14.14 2.98
C ASP A 63 -7.99 13.33 3.23
N ALA A 64 -7.44 12.81 2.14
CA ALA A 64 -6.24 12.01 2.13
C ALA A 64 -5.64 11.97 0.72
N ARG A 65 -4.30 11.88 0.66
CA ARG A 65 -3.62 11.62 -0.62
C ARG A 65 -4.02 10.25 -1.18
N GLY A 66 -4.07 9.23 -0.32
CA GLY A 66 -4.45 7.88 -0.73
C GLY A 66 -4.97 7.00 0.40
N ILE A 67 -5.49 5.85 0.00
CA ILE A 67 -6.07 4.82 0.85
C ILE A 67 -5.34 3.51 0.53
N ILE A 68 -4.62 3.00 1.53
CA ILE A 68 -3.94 1.73 1.50
C ILE A 68 -4.87 0.69 2.13
N ALA A 69 -5.17 -0.39 1.41
CA ALA A 69 -5.81 -1.57 1.97
C ALA A 69 -4.76 -2.68 2.11
N SER A 70 -4.67 -3.35 3.26
CA SER A 70 -3.67 -4.40 3.48
C SER A 70 -4.17 -5.54 4.37
N ALA A 71 -3.59 -6.72 4.19
CA ALA A 71 -3.89 -7.92 4.97
C ALA A 71 -2.66 -8.85 4.98
N PRO A 72 -2.62 -9.87 5.87
CA PRO A 72 -1.64 -10.94 5.77
C PRO A 72 -1.74 -11.64 4.41
N GLY A 73 -0.59 -11.96 3.82
CA GLY A 73 -0.54 -12.70 2.56
C GLY A 73 -0.59 -14.21 2.78
N GLU A 74 -1.01 -14.95 1.75
CA GLU A 74 -1.03 -16.41 1.74
C GLU A 74 0.36 -16.98 1.42
N GLU A 75 1.07 -16.37 0.46
CA GLU A 75 2.40 -16.81 -0.02
C GLU A 75 3.51 -15.79 0.27
N VAL A 76 3.12 -14.59 0.73
CA VAL A 76 3.98 -13.46 1.04
C VAL A 76 3.61 -12.95 2.43
N ASP A 77 4.44 -12.09 3.00
CA ASP A 77 4.24 -11.64 4.39
C ASP A 77 3.02 -10.75 4.54
N PHE A 78 2.78 -9.91 3.54
CA PHE A 78 1.56 -9.11 3.45
C PHE A 78 1.25 -8.73 2.01
N VAL A 79 -0.01 -8.40 1.79
CA VAL A 79 -0.51 -7.88 0.53
C VAL A 79 -1.08 -6.48 0.68
N SER A 80 -1.18 -5.74 -0.41
CA SER A 80 -1.79 -4.41 -0.40
C SER A 80 -2.52 -4.06 -1.70
N ARG A 81 -3.38 -3.04 -1.63
CA ARG A 81 -3.88 -2.27 -2.76
C ARG A 81 -3.85 -0.79 -2.39
N PHE A 82 -3.76 0.08 -3.40
CA PHE A 82 -3.61 1.52 -3.18
C PHE A 82 -4.52 2.31 -4.12
N PHE A 83 -5.33 3.19 -3.54
CA PHE A 83 -6.29 4.03 -4.26
C PHE A 83 -6.00 5.51 -3.94
N ALA A 84 -5.94 6.37 -4.95
CA ALA A 84 -5.66 7.81 -4.77
C ALA A 84 -6.47 8.68 -5.76
N PRO A 85 -7.82 8.63 -5.69
CA PRO A 85 -8.67 9.34 -6.65
C PRO A 85 -8.45 10.86 -6.65
N GLN A 86 -8.14 11.46 -5.50
CA GLN A 86 -7.80 12.90 -5.42
C GLN A 86 -6.51 13.27 -6.19
N SER A 87 -5.64 12.30 -6.44
CA SER A 87 -4.43 12.45 -7.26
C SER A 87 -4.65 12.04 -8.72
N GLY A 88 -5.90 11.82 -9.15
CA GLY A 88 -6.24 11.35 -10.51
C GLY A 88 -5.94 9.86 -10.75
N VAL A 89 -5.61 9.10 -9.70
CA VAL A 89 -5.24 7.68 -9.81
C VAL A 89 -6.31 6.83 -9.14
N SER A 90 -7.14 6.17 -9.95
CA SER A 90 -8.17 5.25 -9.46
C SER A 90 -7.57 4.14 -8.60
N GLU A 91 -6.61 3.41 -9.15
CA GLU A 91 -5.80 2.41 -8.45
C GLU A 91 -4.40 2.41 -9.06
N ASP A 92 -3.38 2.49 -8.20
CA ASP A 92 -1.99 2.47 -8.64
C ASP A 92 -1.50 1.01 -8.76
N PRO A 93 -0.86 0.63 -9.88
CA PRO A 93 -0.30 -0.71 -10.05
C PRO A 93 0.62 -1.16 -8.91
N VAL A 94 1.59 -0.31 -8.53
CA VAL A 94 2.58 -0.59 -7.49
C VAL A 94 3.04 0.72 -6.85
N THR A 95 2.76 0.90 -5.57
CA THR A 95 2.99 2.16 -4.87
C THR A 95 4.16 2.03 -3.90
N GLY A 96 5.35 2.47 -4.33
CA GLY A 96 6.54 2.46 -3.49
C GLY A 96 6.36 3.22 -2.18
N SER A 97 5.84 4.46 -2.24
CA SER A 97 5.66 5.30 -1.04
C SER A 97 4.74 4.67 0.02
N ALA A 98 3.72 3.91 -0.38
CA ALA A 98 2.82 3.23 0.56
C ALA A 98 3.58 2.23 1.46
N HIS A 99 4.71 1.68 0.98
CA HIS A 99 5.50 0.74 1.76
C HIS A 99 6.29 1.41 2.89
N THR A 100 6.46 2.74 2.86
CA THR A 100 7.00 3.50 3.99
C THR A 100 6.10 3.42 5.22
N THR A 101 4.79 3.23 5.02
CA THR A 101 3.79 3.02 6.07
C THR A 101 3.52 1.54 6.35
N LEU A 102 3.43 0.71 5.31
CA LEU A 102 3.14 -0.73 5.46
C LEU A 102 4.26 -1.49 6.17
N THR A 103 5.53 -1.22 5.82
CA THR A 103 6.66 -1.96 6.39
C THR A 103 6.78 -1.81 7.90
N PRO A 104 6.77 -0.60 8.50
CA PRO A 104 6.81 -0.49 9.96
C PRO A 104 5.56 -1.07 10.64
N TYR A 105 4.38 -0.95 10.03
CA TYR A 105 3.17 -1.61 10.55
C TYR A 105 3.36 -3.13 10.65
N TRP A 106 3.71 -3.78 9.54
CA TRP A 106 3.88 -5.23 9.50
C TRP A 106 5.10 -5.72 10.29
N ALA A 107 6.13 -4.88 10.47
CA ALA A 107 7.24 -5.17 11.38
C ALA A 107 6.81 -5.28 12.83
N ASN A 108 5.95 -4.37 13.28
CA ASN A 108 5.38 -4.45 14.61
C ASN A 108 4.49 -5.69 14.78
N ILE A 109 3.66 -6.02 13.78
CA ILE A 109 2.74 -7.17 13.86
C ILE A 109 3.47 -8.51 13.78
N LEU A 110 4.41 -8.67 12.86
CA LEU A 110 5.08 -9.93 12.55
C LEU A 110 6.42 -10.11 13.28
N SER A 111 6.83 -9.13 14.09
CA SER A 111 8.09 -9.15 14.87
C SER A 111 9.33 -9.48 14.02
N LYS A 112 9.44 -8.85 12.86
CA LYS A 112 10.59 -9.01 11.94
C LYS A 112 10.88 -7.74 11.15
N ASN A 113 12.01 -7.72 10.45
CA ASN A 113 12.45 -6.54 9.69
C ASN A 113 12.54 -6.75 8.18
N ASN A 114 12.45 -7.98 7.67
CA ASN A 114 12.55 -8.29 6.24
C ASN A 114 11.24 -8.90 5.74
N PHE A 115 10.75 -8.39 4.61
CA PHE A 115 9.42 -8.72 4.09
C PHE A 115 9.42 -8.99 2.60
N LYS A 116 8.65 -9.99 2.20
CA LYS A 116 8.10 -10.12 0.85
C LYS A 116 6.70 -9.54 0.86
N ALA A 117 6.45 -8.58 -0.02
CA ALA A 117 5.16 -7.91 -0.16
C ALA A 117 4.65 -8.04 -1.60
N ARG A 118 3.33 -8.00 -1.76
CA ARG A 118 2.69 -7.99 -3.09
C ARG A 118 1.53 -7.00 -3.15
N GLN A 119 1.59 -6.08 -4.09
CA GLN A 119 0.45 -5.22 -4.40
C GLN A 119 -0.47 -5.95 -5.38
N LEU A 120 -1.73 -6.15 -5.01
CA LEU A 120 -2.75 -6.93 -5.71
C LEU A 120 -3.62 -6.05 -6.61
N SER A 121 -3.00 -5.10 -7.29
CA SER A 121 -3.66 -4.37 -8.38
C SER A 121 -3.85 -5.26 -9.60
N LYS A 122 -4.60 -4.78 -10.60
CA LYS A 122 -4.79 -5.49 -11.88
C LYS A 122 -3.47 -5.91 -12.56
N ARG A 123 -2.44 -5.06 -12.49
CA ARG A 123 -1.10 -5.35 -13.03
C ARG A 123 -0.22 -6.13 -12.05
N GLY A 124 -0.45 -5.90 -10.76
CA GLY A 124 0.30 -6.48 -9.66
C GLY A 124 1.73 -5.98 -9.55
N GLY A 125 2.36 -6.26 -8.41
CA GLY A 125 3.80 -6.12 -8.26
C GLY A 125 4.32 -6.72 -6.97
N SER A 126 5.51 -7.32 -7.05
CA SER A 126 6.20 -7.92 -5.91
C SER A 126 7.34 -7.01 -5.45
N LEU A 127 7.46 -6.82 -4.14
CA LEU A 127 8.47 -5.98 -3.52
C LEU A 127 9.16 -6.76 -2.39
N SER A 128 10.45 -6.49 -2.20
CA SER A 128 11.18 -6.89 -1.00
C SER A 128 11.43 -5.65 -0.16
N CYS A 129 10.93 -5.65 1.08
CA CYS A 129 11.03 -4.49 1.97
C CYS A 129 11.88 -4.84 3.19
N GLU A 130 12.65 -3.87 3.68
CA GLU A 130 13.45 -4.00 4.89
C GLU A 130 13.28 -2.76 5.78
N LEU A 131 12.94 -2.96 7.05
CA LEU A 131 12.94 -1.91 8.06
C LEU A 131 14.33 -1.82 8.71
N ARG A 132 14.95 -0.63 8.66
CA ARG A 132 16.24 -0.31 9.30
C ARG A 132 16.08 0.93 10.17
N GLY A 133 15.68 0.72 11.42
CA GLY A 133 15.42 1.83 12.35
C GLY A 133 14.27 2.69 11.84
N ASP A 134 14.56 3.94 11.50
CA ASP A 134 13.62 4.92 10.96
C ASP A 134 13.56 4.95 9.43
N ARG A 135 14.18 3.97 8.75
CA ARG A 135 14.22 3.88 7.28
C ARG A 135 13.64 2.59 6.74
N VAL A 136 13.04 2.68 5.57
CA VAL A 136 12.47 1.57 4.81
C VAL A 136 13.20 1.46 3.47
N ARG A 137 13.83 0.31 3.25
CA ARG A 137 14.38 -0.05 1.94
C ARG A 137 13.35 -0.84 1.15
N ILE A 138 13.13 -0.44 -0.10
CA ILE A 138 12.16 -1.06 -1.00
C ILE A 138 12.90 -1.52 -2.23
N SER A 139 12.85 -2.82 -2.50
CA SER A 139 13.58 -3.45 -3.60
C SER A 139 12.63 -4.12 -4.57
N GLY A 140 12.89 -3.95 -5.86
CA GLY A 140 12.09 -4.53 -6.94
C GLY A 140 12.93 -4.93 -8.14
N ARG A 141 12.35 -5.79 -8.99
CA ARG A 141 12.91 -6.08 -10.32
C ARG A 141 12.35 -5.09 -11.33
N VAL A 142 13.20 -4.67 -12.26
CA VAL A 142 12.81 -3.80 -13.38
C VAL A 142 13.06 -4.53 -14.68
N VAL A 143 12.12 -4.42 -15.61
CA VAL A 143 12.23 -4.95 -16.97
C VAL A 143 12.02 -3.78 -17.93
N PRO A 144 13.02 -3.43 -18.76
CA PRO A 144 12.84 -2.39 -19.77
C PRO A 144 11.79 -2.84 -20.78
N TYR A 145 10.81 -1.98 -21.05
CA TYR A 145 9.76 -2.25 -22.04
C TYR A 145 10.14 -1.74 -23.43
N LEU A 146 10.71 -0.53 -23.51
CA LEU A 146 11.09 0.12 -24.75
C LEU A 146 12.28 1.07 -24.50
N SER A 147 13.13 1.24 -25.51
CA SER A 147 14.21 2.24 -25.56
C SER A 147 14.12 2.98 -26.89
N GLY A 148 14.31 4.30 -26.86
CA GLY A 148 14.23 5.17 -28.03
C GLY A 148 14.68 6.59 -27.70
N GLU A 149 14.69 7.46 -28.71
CA GLU A 149 15.11 8.86 -28.64
C GLU A 149 13.95 9.77 -29.06
N ILE A 150 13.82 10.94 -28.42
CA ILE A 150 12.81 11.95 -28.76
C ILE A 150 13.54 13.14 -29.37
N GLU A 151 13.27 13.41 -30.66
CA GLU A 151 13.71 14.61 -31.37
C GLU A 151 12.56 15.65 -31.38
N PHE A 152 12.91 16.93 -31.20
CA PHE A 152 11.96 18.05 -31.16
C PHE A 152 12.06 18.91 -32.41
#